data_AF-A0AAV0ILX7-F1
#
_entry.id   AF-A0AAV0ILX7-F1
#
_cell.length_a   1.000
_cell.length_b   1.000
_cell.length_c   1.000
_cell.angle_alpha   90.00
_cell.angle_beta   90.00
_cell.angle_gamma   90.00
#
_symmetry.space_group_name_H-M   'P 1'
#
loop_
_entity.id
_entity.type
_entity.pdbx_description
1 polymer ?
#
loop_
_entity_poly.entity_id
_entity_poly.type
_entity_poly.pdbx_seq_one_letter_code
_entity_poly.pdbx_strand_id
1 'polypeptide(L)'
;MALRMCPHGYRQPQPLISAVSFTKSASRSFRFSVRSSIPESGQSRKLVLEVKEKLAKDYRSLPLGKYGRDDEEMILWFLKDRRFSVDEAVGKLTKAIKWRQNFGMSELTEEKVKRVAETGKFDVFYYYYPKRLGEVLFVEAPFVFQPVWQLAKPLLKSYASLVRFCSVETVRKEYFTEETVPTIFKN
;
A
#
# COMPACT_ATOMS: atom_id res chain seq x y z
N MET A 1 2.83 5.18 -0.94
CA MET A 1 4.24 5.07 -1.37
C MET A 1 4.83 6.47 -1.27
N ALA A 2 5.69 6.69 -0.28
CA ALA A 2 6.35 7.98 -0.06
C ALA A 2 7.80 7.85 -0.53
N LEU A 3 8.24 8.75 -1.41
CA LEU A 3 9.61 8.82 -1.90
C LEU A 3 10.30 9.98 -1.17
N ARG A 4 11.37 9.68 -0.42
CA ARG A 4 12.23 10.70 0.19
C ARG A 4 13.41 10.96 -0.72
N MET A 5 13.47 12.16 -1.30
CA MET A 5 14.60 12.63 -2.09
C MET A 5 15.60 13.34 -1.18
N CYS A 6 16.89 13.07 -1.33
CA CYS A 6 17.94 13.71 -0.54
C CYS A 6 17.97 15.24 -0.76
N PRO A 7 18.05 16.06 0.29
CA PRO A 7 18.18 17.50 0.15
C PRO A 7 19.66 17.88 0.10
N HIS A 8 20.20 18.19 -1.09
CA HIS A 8 21.37 19.04 -1.20
C HIS A 8 21.25 19.98 -2.38
N GLY A 9 21.40 21.27 -2.08
CA GLY A 9 21.15 22.37 -3.00
C GLY A 9 22.24 22.47 -4.03
N TYR A 10 21.84 22.55 -5.29
CA TYR A 10 22.61 23.18 -6.35
C TYR A 10 21.66 23.91 -7.29
N ARG A 11 22.00 25.18 -7.52
CA ARG A 11 21.37 26.17 -8.38
C ARG A 11 21.24 25.61 -9.81
N GLN A 12 20.01 25.47 -10.32
CA GLN A 12 19.73 25.09 -11.70
C GLN A 12 19.37 26.34 -12.53
N PRO A 13 19.89 26.50 -13.78
CA PRO A 13 19.43 27.56 -14.69
C PRO A 13 18.04 27.23 -15.24
N GLN A 14 17.18 28.23 -15.33
CA GLN A 14 15.82 28.13 -15.87
C GLN A 14 15.82 27.99 -17.39
N PRO A 15 15.05 27.06 -17.99
CA PRO A 15 14.50 27.22 -19.32
C PRO A 15 13.11 27.87 -19.22
N LEU A 16 12.93 28.95 -19.99
CA LEU A 16 11.70 29.69 -20.18
C LEU A 16 10.63 28.80 -20.82
N ILE A 17 9.48 28.63 -20.15
CA ILE A 17 8.25 28.11 -20.77
C ILE A 17 7.11 29.04 -20.38
N SER A 18 6.41 29.55 -21.40
CA SER A 18 5.35 30.56 -21.33
C SER A 18 4.16 30.16 -20.44
N ALA A 19 3.61 31.15 -19.74
CA ALA A 19 2.48 31.02 -18.83
C ALA A 19 1.17 30.75 -19.59
N VAL A 20 0.50 29.64 -19.26
CA VAL A 20 -0.92 29.43 -19.56
C VAL A 20 -1.70 29.75 -18.28
N SER A 21 -2.51 30.81 -18.32
CA SER A 21 -3.37 31.27 -17.24
C SER A 21 -4.62 30.40 -17.13
N PHE A 22 -4.69 29.55 -16.10
CA PHE A 22 -5.94 28.90 -15.69
C PHE A 22 -6.57 29.70 -14.54
N THR A 23 -7.76 30.23 -14.81
CA THR A 23 -8.60 30.98 -13.88
C THR A 23 -9.06 30.09 -12.72
N LYS A 24 -8.83 30.53 -11.47
CA LYS A 24 -9.29 29.87 -10.23
C LYS A 24 -10.82 29.82 -10.20
N SER A 25 -11.41 28.61 -10.21
CA SER A 25 -12.76 28.38 -9.72
C SER A 25 -12.72 27.89 -8.27
N ALA A 26 -13.56 28.48 -7.43
CA ALA A 26 -13.62 28.22 -6.00
C ALA A 26 -14.14 26.80 -5.70
N SER A 27 -13.25 25.91 -5.24
CA SER A 27 -13.64 24.60 -4.74
C SER A 27 -14.27 24.73 -3.36
N ARG A 28 -15.56 24.40 -3.26
CA ARG A 28 -16.28 24.25 -1.99
C ARG A 28 -15.56 23.25 -1.10
N SER A 29 -15.19 23.68 0.10
CA SER A 29 -14.72 22.82 1.18
C SER A 29 -15.88 21.91 1.62
N PHE A 30 -15.92 20.69 1.11
CA PHE A 30 -16.69 19.62 1.75
C PHE A 30 -15.89 19.15 2.97
N ARG A 31 -16.35 19.54 4.15
CA ARG A 31 -15.89 18.96 5.43
C ARG A 31 -16.33 17.50 5.47
N PHE A 32 -15.47 16.60 5.03
CA PHE A 32 -15.62 15.17 5.29
C PHE A 32 -15.23 14.91 6.74
N SER A 33 -16.23 14.78 7.62
CA SER A 33 -16.01 14.36 9.01
C SER A 33 -15.72 12.86 9.03
N VAL A 34 -14.44 12.51 9.03
CA VAL A 34 -13.95 11.14 9.21
C VAL A 34 -13.93 10.87 10.72
N ARG A 35 -15.08 10.50 11.30
CA ARG A 35 -15.11 9.94 12.66
C ARG A 35 -14.53 8.52 12.57
N SER A 36 -13.26 8.32 12.92
CA SER A 36 -12.67 6.98 13.05
C SER A 36 -12.81 6.54 14.50
N SER A 37 -13.97 5.98 14.84
CA SER A 37 -14.10 5.22 16.09
C SER A 37 -13.30 3.94 15.91
N ILE A 38 -12.18 3.79 16.62
CA ILE A 38 -11.52 2.49 16.75
C ILE A 38 -12.47 1.65 17.60
N PRO A 39 -13.04 0.55 17.08
CA PRO A 39 -13.95 -0.29 17.84
C PRO A 39 -13.21 -0.95 19.01
N GLU A 40 -13.88 -1.09 20.15
CA GLU A 40 -13.36 -1.90 21.26
C GLU A 40 -12.98 -3.32 20.77
N SER A 41 -12.05 -3.97 21.47
CA SER A 41 -11.53 -5.29 21.09
C SER A 41 -12.63 -6.35 20.88
N GLY A 42 -13.72 -6.27 21.67
CA GLY A 42 -14.90 -7.13 21.51
C GLY A 42 -15.71 -6.86 20.24
N GLN A 43 -15.84 -5.60 19.83
CA GLN A 43 -16.57 -5.22 18.61
C GLN A 43 -15.82 -5.65 17.34
N SER A 44 -14.49 -5.53 17.34
CA SER A 44 -13.66 -6.01 16.23
C SER A 44 -13.79 -7.51 15.99
N ARG A 45 -13.80 -8.33 17.06
CA ARG A 45 -14.03 -9.78 16.95
C ARG A 45 -15.41 -10.12 16.39
N LYS A 46 -16.46 -9.43 16.85
CA LYS A 46 -17.82 -9.64 16.34
C LYS A 46 -17.91 -9.40 14.83
N LEU A 47 -17.29 -8.32 14.35
CA LEU A 47 -17.25 -7.98 12.92
C LEU A 47 -16.45 -8.99 12.10
N VAL A 48 -15.34 -9.51 12.63
CA VAL A 48 -14.58 -10.58 11.98
C VAL A 48 -15.45 -11.84 11.81
N LEU A 49 -16.18 -12.23 12.86
CA LEU A 49 -17.10 -13.38 12.78
C LEU A 49 -18.22 -13.16 11.77
N GLU A 50 -18.79 -11.96 11.72
CA GLU A 50 -19.83 -11.60 10.75
C GLU A 50 -19.31 -11.69 9.30
N VAL A 51 -18.11 -11.18 9.04
CA VAL A 51 -17.45 -11.33 7.73
C VAL A 51 -17.19 -12.80 7.41
N LYS A 52 -16.70 -13.60 8.37
CA LYS A 52 -16.49 -15.05 8.19
C LYS A 52 -17.78 -15.76 7.81
N GLU A 53 -18.87 -15.48 8.52
CA GLU A 53 -20.17 -16.09 8.24
C GLU A 53 -20.70 -15.68 6.87
N LYS A 54 -20.57 -14.40 6.50
CA LYS A 54 -20.99 -13.89 5.21
C LYS A 54 -20.20 -14.52 4.06
N LEU A 55 -18.88 -14.62 4.20
CA LEU A 55 -18.02 -15.34 3.25
C LEU A 55 -18.31 -16.85 3.25
N ALA A 56 -18.68 -17.42 4.40
CA ALA A 56 -19.06 -18.82 4.53
C ALA A 56 -20.30 -19.14 3.66
N LYS A 57 -21.28 -18.23 3.69
CA LYS A 57 -22.57 -18.34 3.01
C LYS A 57 -22.48 -18.01 1.52
N ASP A 58 -21.94 -16.84 1.18
CA ASP A 58 -22.04 -16.27 -0.16
C ASP A 58 -20.87 -16.72 -1.07
N TYR A 59 -19.75 -17.13 -0.47
CA TYR A 59 -18.50 -17.43 -1.19
C TYR A 59 -17.91 -18.78 -0.79
N ARG A 60 -18.71 -19.85 -0.94
CA ARG A 60 -18.34 -21.23 -0.59
C ARG A 60 -17.11 -21.79 -1.32
N SER A 61 -16.84 -21.30 -2.52
CA SER A 61 -15.73 -21.76 -3.35
C SER A 61 -14.38 -21.14 -3.00
N LEU A 62 -14.33 -20.17 -2.06
CA LEU A 62 -13.07 -19.55 -1.65
C LEU A 62 -12.28 -20.49 -0.72
N PRO A 63 -10.93 -20.49 -0.81
CA PRO A 63 -10.06 -21.34 -0.01
C PRO A 63 -10.16 -21.01 1.48
N LEU A 64 -9.91 -22.03 2.32
CA LEU A 64 -9.79 -21.92 3.77
C LEU A 64 -8.32 -21.89 4.20
N GLY A 65 -8.08 -21.52 5.46
CA GLY A 65 -6.77 -21.40 6.08
C GLY A 65 -6.10 -20.05 5.82
N LYS A 66 -4.78 -20.02 5.94
CA LYS A 66 -3.99 -18.80 5.78
C LYS A 66 -4.22 -18.18 4.41
N TYR A 67 -4.48 -16.87 4.38
CA TYR A 67 -4.87 -16.11 3.20
C TYR A 67 -6.24 -16.50 2.59
N GLY A 68 -7.01 -17.33 3.30
CA GLY A 68 -8.32 -17.80 2.91
C GLY A 68 -9.45 -16.93 3.45
N ARG A 69 -10.68 -17.41 3.23
CA ARG A 69 -11.92 -16.72 3.64
C ARG A 69 -12.18 -16.74 5.16
N ASP A 70 -11.41 -17.51 5.92
CA ASP A 70 -11.51 -17.71 7.37
C ASP A 70 -10.28 -17.18 8.14
N ASP A 71 -9.31 -16.59 7.44
CA ASP A 71 -8.12 -15.97 8.04
C ASP A 71 -8.52 -14.69 8.81
N GLU A 72 -8.59 -14.80 10.13
CA GLU A 72 -9.05 -13.70 11.01
C GLU A 72 -8.16 -12.47 10.94
N GLU A 73 -6.84 -12.64 10.76
CA GLU A 73 -5.92 -11.52 10.63
C GLU A 73 -6.13 -10.80 9.31
N MET A 74 -6.31 -11.56 8.22
CA MET A 74 -6.63 -11.00 6.90
C MET A 74 -7.98 -10.26 6.92
N ILE A 75 -8.99 -10.86 7.52
CA ILE A 75 -10.33 -10.28 7.64
C ILE A 75 -10.29 -9.00 8.46
N LEU A 76 -9.63 -9.03 9.62
CA LEU A 76 -9.46 -7.86 10.47
C LEU A 76 -8.73 -6.73 9.74
N TRP A 77 -7.73 -7.06 8.92
CA TRP A 77 -7.03 -6.07 8.11
C TRP A 77 -7.96 -5.39 7.11
N PHE A 78 -8.76 -6.15 6.35
CA PHE A 78 -9.73 -5.57 5.41
C PHE A 78 -10.82 -4.76 6.12
N LEU A 79 -11.25 -5.19 7.32
CA LEU A 79 -12.16 -4.40 8.15
C LEU A 79 -11.52 -3.06 8.55
N LYS A 80 -10.29 -3.06 9.05
CA LYS A 80 -9.58 -1.80 9.40
C LYS A 80 -9.45 -0.87 8.20
N ASP A 81 -9.02 -1.40 7.06
CA ASP A 81 -8.85 -0.65 5.81
C ASP A 81 -10.19 -0.09 5.26
N ARG A 82 -11.31 -0.79 5.52
CA ARG A 82 -12.66 -0.37 5.10
C ARG A 82 -13.45 0.33 6.21
N ARG A 83 -12.77 0.90 7.21
CA ARG A 83 -13.39 1.63 8.33
C ARG A 83 -14.48 0.81 9.03
N PHE A 84 -14.23 -0.49 9.16
CA PHE A 84 -15.10 -1.50 9.76
C PHE A 84 -16.44 -1.74 9.04
N SER A 85 -16.50 -1.43 7.73
CA SER A 85 -17.64 -1.81 6.87
C SER A 85 -17.54 -3.27 6.44
N VAL A 86 -18.52 -4.08 6.87
CA VAL A 86 -18.59 -5.53 6.57
C VAL A 86 -18.73 -5.78 5.07
N ASP A 87 -19.65 -5.09 4.40
CA ASP A 87 -19.92 -5.28 2.97
C ASP A 87 -18.73 -4.91 2.08
N GLU A 88 -18.10 -3.78 2.38
CA GLU A 88 -16.91 -3.34 1.65
C GLU A 88 -15.73 -4.29 1.89
N ALA A 89 -15.54 -4.75 3.14
CA ALA A 89 -14.48 -5.68 3.49
C ALA A 89 -14.69 -7.02 2.77
N VAL A 90 -15.90 -7.58 2.79
CA VAL A 90 -16.26 -8.81 2.06
C VAL A 90 -15.99 -8.67 0.56
N GLY A 91 -16.44 -7.56 -0.03
CA GLY A 91 -16.26 -7.31 -1.47
C GLY A 91 -14.78 -7.19 -1.87
N LYS A 92 -13.97 -6.49 -1.06
CA LYS A 92 -12.52 -6.32 -1.32
C LYS A 92 -11.74 -7.60 -1.05
N LEU A 93 -12.00 -8.28 0.05
CA LEU A 93 -11.35 -9.54 0.43
C LEU A 93 -11.61 -10.62 -0.61
N THR A 94 -12.86 -10.78 -1.05
CA THR A 94 -13.22 -11.73 -2.12
C THR A 94 -12.45 -11.46 -3.40
N LYS A 95 -12.39 -10.21 -3.85
CA LYS A 95 -11.64 -9.83 -5.06
C LYS A 95 -10.14 -10.11 -4.89
N ALA A 96 -9.59 -9.85 -3.71
CA ALA A 96 -8.18 -10.12 -3.41
C ALA A 96 -7.86 -11.62 -3.42
N ILE A 97 -8.71 -12.48 -2.83
CA ILE A 97 -8.53 -13.93 -2.83
C ILE A 97 -8.64 -14.47 -4.26
N LYS A 98 -9.68 -14.08 -5.01
CA LYS A 98 -9.84 -14.48 -6.42
C LYS A 98 -8.67 -14.02 -7.29
N TRP A 99 -8.16 -12.81 -7.05
CA TRP A 99 -6.98 -12.34 -7.76
C TRP A 99 -5.76 -13.23 -7.49
N ARG A 100 -5.52 -13.66 -6.24
CA ARG A 100 -4.40 -14.56 -5.92
C ARG A 100 -4.49 -15.91 -6.61
N GLN A 101 -5.71 -16.45 -6.69
CA GLN A 101 -5.96 -17.69 -7.41
C GLN A 101 -5.73 -17.51 -8.90
N ASN A 102 -6.34 -16.48 -9.51
CA ASN A 102 -6.23 -16.23 -10.95
C ASN A 102 -4.82 -15.82 -11.38
N PHE A 103 -4.09 -15.10 -10.53
CA PHE A 103 -2.71 -14.71 -10.80
C PHE A 103 -1.75 -15.90 -10.70
N GLY A 104 -2.18 -17.02 -10.11
CA GLY A 104 -1.33 -18.20 -9.93
C GLY A 104 -0.17 -17.89 -9.00
N MET A 105 -0.44 -17.35 -7.80
CA MET A 105 0.62 -17.04 -6.82
C MET A 105 1.52 -18.25 -6.50
N SER A 106 0.99 -19.47 -6.60
CA SER A 106 1.73 -20.74 -6.48
C SER A 106 2.55 -21.12 -7.71
N GLU A 107 2.28 -20.52 -8.88
CA GLU A 107 2.97 -20.74 -10.16
C GLU A 107 3.87 -19.57 -10.58
N LEU A 108 4.03 -18.56 -9.71
CA LEU A 108 4.99 -17.50 -9.93
C LEU A 108 6.40 -18.07 -9.85
N THR A 109 6.98 -18.31 -11.02
CA THR A 109 8.39 -18.64 -11.15
C THR A 109 9.21 -17.36 -11.18
N GLU A 110 10.44 -17.44 -10.68
CA GLU A 110 11.38 -16.34 -10.64
C GLU A 110 11.60 -15.72 -12.03
N GLU A 111 11.50 -16.52 -13.10
CA GLU A 111 11.69 -16.08 -14.49
C GLU A 111 10.54 -15.20 -15.02
N LYS A 112 9.28 -15.47 -14.66
CA LYS A 112 8.15 -14.60 -15.04
C LYS A 112 8.29 -13.24 -14.39
N VAL A 113 8.67 -13.25 -13.11
CA VAL A 113 8.92 -12.06 -12.32
C VAL A 113 10.10 -11.29 -12.95
N LYS A 114 11.17 -12.01 -13.35
CA LYS A 114 12.34 -11.47 -14.08
C LYS A 114 11.97 -10.72 -15.35
N ARG A 115 11.18 -11.33 -16.24
CA ARG A 115 10.75 -10.69 -17.48
C ARG A 115 9.93 -9.42 -17.28
N VAL A 116 9.05 -9.39 -16.27
CA VAL A 116 8.27 -8.18 -15.97
C VAL A 116 9.16 -7.08 -15.42
N ALA A 117 10.17 -7.41 -14.61
CA ALA A 117 11.13 -6.42 -14.13
C ALA A 117 11.99 -5.83 -15.23
N GLU A 118 12.39 -6.68 -16.19
CA GLU A 118 13.18 -6.31 -17.36
C GLU A 118 12.41 -5.40 -18.34
N THR A 119 11.12 -5.13 -18.13
CA THR A 119 10.35 -4.15 -18.92
C THR A 119 10.77 -2.69 -18.68
N GLY A 120 11.78 -2.44 -17.84
CA GLY A 120 12.47 -1.15 -17.76
C GLY A 120 11.66 0.01 -17.16
N LYS A 121 10.44 -0.23 -16.65
CA LYS A 121 9.67 0.81 -15.92
C LYS A 121 10.41 1.29 -14.67
N PHE A 122 11.17 0.40 -14.05
CA PHE A 122 12.06 0.76 -12.96
C PHE A 122 13.33 1.42 -13.48
N ASP A 123 13.84 1.04 -14.66
CA ASP A 123 15.09 1.54 -15.26
C ASP A 123 15.16 3.06 -15.42
N VAL A 124 14.03 3.77 -15.51
CA VAL A 124 14.03 5.24 -15.51
C VAL A 124 14.75 5.80 -14.27
N PHE A 125 14.49 5.22 -13.09
CA PHE A 125 15.20 5.59 -11.86
C PHE A 125 16.66 5.11 -11.89
N TYR A 126 16.97 3.99 -12.56
CA TYR A 126 18.33 3.44 -12.66
C TYR A 126 19.22 4.26 -13.61
N TYR A 127 18.69 4.69 -14.76
CA TYR A 127 19.47 5.29 -15.84
C TYR A 127 19.49 6.82 -15.79
N TYR A 128 18.35 7.46 -15.53
CA TYR A 128 18.25 8.92 -15.59
C TYR A 128 18.44 9.60 -14.23
N TYR A 129 18.22 8.90 -13.11
CA TYR A 129 18.31 9.47 -11.76
C TYR A 129 19.16 8.63 -10.78
N PRO A 130 20.40 8.27 -11.15
CA PRO A 130 21.26 7.45 -10.30
C PRO A 130 21.51 8.12 -8.93
N LYS A 131 21.50 7.31 -7.86
CA LYS A 131 21.78 7.71 -6.47
C LYS A 131 20.82 8.74 -5.83
N ARG A 132 19.70 9.05 -6.48
CA ARG A 132 18.69 9.97 -5.90
C ARG A 132 17.63 9.27 -5.05
N LEU A 133 17.45 7.98 -5.27
CA LEU A 133 16.55 7.14 -4.48
C LEU A 133 17.29 6.68 -3.21
N GLY A 134 16.95 7.28 -2.07
CA GLY A 134 17.55 6.91 -0.77
C GLY A 134 16.90 5.67 -0.18
N GLU A 135 15.59 5.72 0.08
CA GLU A 135 14.82 4.57 0.56
C GLU A 135 13.39 4.60 -0.01
N VAL A 136 12.79 3.41 -0.14
CA VAL A 136 11.39 3.21 -0.48
C VAL A 136 10.67 2.64 0.73
N LEU A 137 9.76 3.42 1.29
CA LEU A 137 9.04 3.05 2.51
C LEU A 137 7.68 2.42 2.18
N PHE A 138 7.53 1.17 2.59
CA PHE A 138 6.25 0.46 2.64
C PHE A 138 5.61 0.68 4.01
N VAL A 139 4.84 1.77 4.12
CA VAL A 139 4.18 2.19 5.36
C VAL A 139 2.88 1.41 5.55
N GLU A 140 2.71 0.75 6.71
CA GLU A 140 1.55 -0.11 7.02
C GLU A 140 1.26 -1.15 5.93
N ALA A 141 2.30 -1.61 5.25
CA ALA A 141 2.11 -2.57 4.16
C ALA A 141 1.53 -3.87 4.72
N PRO A 142 0.40 -4.35 4.17
CA PRO A 142 -0.22 -5.56 4.66
C PRO A 142 0.72 -6.74 4.53
N PHE A 143 0.57 -7.72 5.44
CA PHE A 143 1.40 -8.93 5.48
C PHE A 143 1.46 -9.69 4.13
N VAL A 144 0.46 -9.48 3.27
CA VAL A 144 0.36 -10.09 1.94
C VAL A 144 1.30 -9.47 0.92
N PHE A 145 1.78 -8.24 1.15
CA PHE A 145 2.80 -7.60 0.35
C PHE A 145 4.18 -8.17 0.63
N GLN A 146 4.42 -8.75 1.81
CA GLN A 146 5.73 -9.31 2.13
C GLN A 146 6.08 -10.53 1.26
N PRO A 147 5.19 -11.53 1.04
CA PRO A 147 5.42 -12.59 0.06
C PRO A 147 5.62 -12.07 -1.37
N VAL A 148 4.78 -11.13 -1.82
CA VAL A 148 4.92 -10.48 -3.13
C VAL A 148 6.30 -9.82 -3.25
N TRP A 149 6.74 -9.14 -2.20
CA TRP A 149 8.03 -8.47 -2.15
C TRP A 149 9.20 -9.45 -2.20
N GLN A 150 9.15 -10.58 -1.50
CA GLN A 150 10.21 -11.60 -1.58
C GLN A 150 10.33 -12.17 -3.00
N LEU A 151 9.23 -12.32 -3.73
CA LEU A 151 9.25 -12.72 -5.13
C LEU A 151 9.84 -11.62 -6.03
N ALA A 152 9.58 -10.36 -5.70
CA ALA A 152 10.08 -9.22 -6.48
C ALA A 152 11.53 -8.81 -6.15
N LYS A 153 12.07 -9.21 -4.99
CA LYS A 153 13.41 -8.83 -4.54
C LYS A 153 14.54 -9.21 -5.52
N PRO A 154 14.61 -10.44 -6.07
CA PRO A 154 15.68 -10.83 -6.99
C PRO A 154 15.79 -9.91 -8.22
N LEU A 155 14.69 -9.25 -8.57
CA LEU A 155 14.59 -8.35 -9.71
C LEU A 155 15.28 -7.01 -9.50
N LEU A 156 15.24 -6.52 -8.26
CA LEU A 156 15.68 -5.18 -7.91
C LEU A 156 17.16 -5.17 -7.50
N LYS A 157 17.83 -6.33 -7.49
CA LYS A 157 19.27 -6.48 -7.19
C LYS A 157 19.65 -5.67 -5.93
N SER A 158 20.63 -4.79 -6.02
CA SER A 158 21.11 -3.93 -4.92
C SER A 158 20.09 -2.89 -4.44
N TYR A 159 19.01 -2.63 -5.17
CA TYR A 159 17.97 -1.68 -4.78
C TYR A 159 16.88 -2.32 -3.92
N ALA A 160 16.82 -3.66 -3.88
CA ALA A 160 15.97 -4.39 -2.96
C ALA A 160 16.28 -4.04 -1.49
N SER A 161 17.53 -3.67 -1.18
CA SER A 161 17.95 -3.23 0.16
C SER A 161 17.53 -1.81 0.51
N LEU A 162 17.11 -0.99 -0.46
CA LEU A 162 16.60 0.35 -0.20
C LEU A 162 15.14 0.34 0.29
N VAL A 163 14.49 -0.82 0.20
CA VAL A 163 13.09 -0.95 0.53
C VAL A 163 12.94 -1.37 1.98
N ARG A 164 12.22 -0.56 2.75
CA ARG A 164 11.98 -0.78 4.16
C ARG A 164 10.48 -0.83 4.45
N PHE A 165 10.06 -1.88 5.16
CA PHE A 165 8.73 -1.99 5.73
C PHE A 165 8.72 -1.31 7.09
N CYS A 166 7.77 -0.43 7.33
CA CYS A 166 7.72 0.38 8.54
C CYS A 166 6.29 0.73 8.93
N SER A 167 6.07 0.99 10.22
CA SER A 167 4.79 1.49 10.71
C SER A 167 4.67 3.00 10.50
N VAL A 168 3.45 3.54 10.59
CA VAL A 168 3.24 5.00 10.61
C VAL A 168 4.08 5.67 11.70
N GLU A 169 4.21 5.02 12.86
CA GLU A 169 4.96 5.55 14.00
C GLU A 169 6.46 5.67 13.71
N THR A 170 7.06 4.63 13.12
CA THR A 170 8.47 4.67 12.70
C THR A 170 8.70 5.76 11.65
N VAL A 171 7.79 5.90 10.69
CA VAL A 171 7.88 6.94 9.65
C VAL A 171 7.80 8.33 10.26
N ARG A 172 6.86 8.55 11.20
CA ARG A 172 6.69 9.81 11.92
C ARG A 172 7.96 10.18 12.68
N LYS A 173 8.55 9.23 13.41
CA LYS A 173 9.70 9.48 14.29
C LYS A 173 11.02 9.66 13.54
N GLU A 174 11.26 8.87 12.50
CA GLU A 174 12.57 8.81 11.83
C GLU A 174 12.65 9.68 10.57
N TYR A 175 11.50 10.01 9.94
CA TYR A 175 11.49 10.67 8.63
C TYR A 175 10.93 12.09 8.64
N PHE A 176 10.20 12.50 9.68
CA PHE A 176 9.59 13.82 9.76
C PHE A 176 9.85 14.47 11.13
N THR A 177 9.83 15.81 11.15
CA THR A 177 9.70 16.57 12.39
C THR A 177 8.21 16.79 12.68
N GLU A 178 7.84 17.11 13.93
CA GLU A 178 6.43 17.34 14.29
C GLU A 178 5.75 18.43 13.44
N GLU A 179 6.53 19.41 13.00
CA GLU A 179 6.08 20.51 12.14
C GLU A 179 5.89 20.09 10.68
N THR A 180 6.70 19.13 10.20
CA THR A 180 6.76 18.72 8.79
C THR A 180 6.02 17.43 8.49
N VAL A 181 5.53 16.72 9.51
CA VAL A 181 4.82 15.46 9.30
C VAL A 181 3.48 15.70 8.57
N PRO A 182 3.22 15.00 7.45
CA PRO A 182 1.94 15.07 6.77
C PRO A 182 0.78 14.61 7.65
N THR A 183 -0.41 15.20 7.46
CA THR A 183 -1.63 14.88 8.23
C THR A 183 -2.01 13.40 8.19
N ILE A 184 -1.72 12.70 7.09
CA ILE A 184 -1.95 11.25 6.94
C ILE A 184 -1.15 10.39 7.92
N PHE A 185 -0.07 10.93 8.48
CA PHE A 185 0.78 10.25 9.46
C PHE A 185 0.64 10.86 10.85
N LYS A 186 -0.33 11.75 11.13
CA LYS A 186 -0.54 12.36 12.45
C LYS A 186 -1.52 11.60 13.35
N ASN A 187 -2.41 10.79 12.76
CA ASN A 187 -3.38 9.95 13.49
C ASN A 187 -2.81 8.59 13.86
#